data_AF-A0A6A3KBK8-F1
#
_entry.id   AF-A0A6A3KBK8-F1
#
_cell.length_a   1.000
_cell.length_b   1.000
_cell.length_c   1.000
_cell.angle_alpha   90.00
_cell.angle_beta   90.00
_cell.angle_gamma   90.00
#
_symmetry.space_group_name_H-M   'P 1'
#
loop_
_entity.id
_entity.type
_entity.pdbx_description
1 polymer ?
#
loop_
_entity_poly.entity_id
_entity_poly.type
_entity_poly.pdbx_seq_one_letter_code
_entity_poly.pdbx_strand_id
1 'polypeptide(L)'
;MRARDSDDIVATYIWSAKRDVVGSTIAQKVEDVLLDSWMPQSADDVFKLLKLNTGGSNLFNYPRLSSWVSYVTKIEGKQADEQMYTVLKAAYGDDELATMLAASKQFFALGDVAKRLEEVQHKVGLIEGETAQRFFTTLKLNTQGDKLFESPALHSWVDYVTKLSPKNADELMLSALKTSHKDDFVLAKMFIAAKESSSTKAIAGKLEQAQVSDWLRNEKSADEVFKLLKLDDGVDDLLTNPLLSNWVIYVEKLNENPYSILLGKLKMSKLTATDDKLVEMIMKAKTEASTSSIAGKLEAAQLEKWLSEKQTAAGVFKLLKLTDEGTFLLWRSHLRAWVDYVTKLDAKNPDDVILSVLKPYYNTDTKLASMVLTGRSMSDDMSAKFVKIILNKWLGEKKSADDVFDFVLKESRDQALQSRYLDTWVSYVKKVDKEEPYKTMFLVLQKRFDETELKYMLSHAAESSRTEELGWRLIQEMWLSGKESAQNVFSRLHLDRVGSTLFKQPDLAMWISHVTRLDAKNADKKMLAVLQSFYSKKQLTKMLSAAKEVDETKAFATRMEKHLLLSQGK
;
A
#
# COMPACT_ATOMS: atom_id res chain seq x y z
N MET A 1 -8.30 -41.79 59.31
CA MET A 1 -7.44 -41.36 58.19
C MET A 1 -5.97 -41.51 58.56
N ARG A 2 -5.43 -40.76 59.52
CA ARG A 2 -4.01 -40.83 59.95
C ARG A 2 -3.50 -42.19 60.46
N ALA A 3 -4.39 -43.09 60.87
CA ALA A 3 -4.04 -44.48 61.21
C ALA A 3 -3.72 -45.37 59.99
N ARG A 4 -4.01 -44.91 58.77
CA ARG A 4 -3.85 -45.67 57.51
C ARG A 4 -2.96 -44.94 56.50
N ASP A 5 -3.00 -43.61 56.49
CA ASP A 5 -2.32 -42.77 55.51
C ASP A 5 -1.48 -41.69 56.21
N SER A 6 -0.38 -41.29 55.58
CA SER A 6 0.46 -40.18 56.04
C SER A 6 -0.18 -38.82 55.75
N ASP A 7 0.24 -37.78 56.49
CA ASP A 7 -0.40 -36.46 56.44
C ASP A 7 -0.35 -35.80 55.05
N ASP A 8 0.67 -36.08 54.23
CA ASP A 8 0.76 -35.65 52.83
C ASP A 8 -0.33 -36.27 51.94
N ILE A 9 -0.68 -37.53 52.19
CA ILE A 9 -1.73 -38.25 51.48
C ILE A 9 -3.10 -37.75 51.95
N VAL A 10 -3.28 -37.60 53.26
CA VAL A 10 -4.52 -37.08 53.86
C VAL A 10 -4.82 -35.66 53.34
N ALA A 11 -3.83 -34.77 53.31
CA ALA A 11 -3.98 -33.42 52.75
C ALA A 11 -4.35 -33.42 51.26
N THR A 12 -3.85 -34.39 50.50
CA THR A 12 -4.21 -34.56 49.07
C THR A 12 -5.67 -35.00 48.89
N TYR A 13 -6.16 -35.91 49.74
CA TYR A 13 -7.58 -36.30 49.75
C TYR A 13 -8.48 -35.11 50.09
N ILE A 14 -8.11 -34.33 51.11
CA ILE A 14 -8.83 -33.12 51.52
C ILE A 14 -8.94 -32.15 50.34
N TRP A 15 -7.82 -31.80 49.70
CA TRP A 15 -7.84 -30.88 48.56
C TRP A 15 -8.78 -31.35 47.44
N SER A 16 -8.75 -32.64 47.13
CA SER A 16 -9.60 -33.22 46.09
C SER A 16 -11.09 -33.13 46.48
N ALA A 17 -11.41 -33.45 47.73
CA ALA A 17 -12.77 -33.41 48.27
C ALA A 17 -13.33 -31.98 48.40
N LYS A 18 -12.49 -30.97 48.64
CA LYS A 18 -12.90 -29.55 48.69
C LYS A 18 -13.38 -29.02 47.34
N ARG A 19 -13.00 -29.66 46.24
CA ARG A 19 -13.42 -29.30 44.88
C ARG A 19 -14.73 -29.97 44.44
N ASP A 20 -15.25 -30.90 45.24
CA ASP A 20 -16.55 -31.51 45.03
C ASP A 20 -17.64 -30.68 45.75
N VAL A 21 -18.74 -30.38 45.04
CA VAL A 21 -19.86 -29.58 45.53
C VAL A 21 -20.50 -30.20 46.78
N VAL A 22 -20.60 -31.53 46.85
CA VAL A 22 -21.25 -32.24 47.97
C VAL A 22 -20.29 -32.48 49.14
N GLY A 23 -18.99 -32.63 48.87
CA GLY A 23 -17.96 -32.95 49.85
C GLY A 23 -17.31 -31.75 50.55
N SER A 24 -17.45 -30.54 50.02
CA SER A 24 -16.70 -29.35 50.44
C SER A 24 -16.82 -29.02 51.94
N THR A 25 -18.02 -29.06 52.52
CA THR A 25 -18.25 -28.75 53.94
C THR A 25 -17.61 -29.76 54.89
N ILE A 26 -17.67 -31.05 54.54
CA ILE A 26 -17.05 -32.12 55.35
C ILE A 26 -15.53 -32.03 55.22
N ALA A 27 -15.02 -31.83 54.00
CA ALA A 27 -13.60 -31.66 53.74
C ALA A 27 -13.01 -30.46 54.49
N GLN A 28 -13.74 -29.34 54.59
CA GLN A 28 -13.30 -28.19 55.38
C GLN A 28 -13.18 -28.54 56.87
N LYS A 29 -14.19 -29.18 57.47
CA LYS A 29 -14.12 -29.60 58.88
C LYS A 29 -12.98 -30.57 59.14
N VAL A 30 -12.75 -31.52 58.22
CA VAL A 30 -11.64 -32.47 58.31
C VAL A 30 -10.30 -31.75 58.18
N GLU A 31 -10.20 -30.75 57.30
CA GLU A 31 -9.01 -29.89 57.21
C GLU A 31 -8.78 -29.16 58.53
N ASP A 32 -9.78 -28.48 59.08
CA ASP A 32 -9.63 -27.71 60.33
C ASP A 32 -9.09 -28.58 61.48
N VAL A 33 -9.62 -29.80 61.63
CA VAL A 33 -9.14 -30.80 62.61
C VAL A 33 -7.70 -31.23 62.32
N LEU A 34 -7.35 -31.42 61.05
CA LEU A 34 -5.98 -31.75 60.66
C LEU A 34 -5.01 -30.60 61.00
N LEU A 35 -5.39 -29.36 60.70
CA LEU A 35 -4.62 -28.16 61.03
C LEU A 35 -4.42 -28.01 62.55
N ASP A 36 -5.47 -28.21 63.35
CA ASP A 36 -5.39 -28.18 64.82
C ASP A 36 -4.44 -29.25 65.34
N SER A 37 -4.44 -30.43 64.73
CA SER A 37 -3.56 -31.54 65.13
C SER A 37 -2.07 -31.30 64.84
N TRP A 38 -1.75 -30.32 64.00
CA TRP A 38 -0.37 -29.92 63.74
C TRP A 38 0.15 -28.92 64.77
N MET A 39 -0.71 -28.18 65.47
CA MET A 39 -0.28 -27.22 66.48
C MET A 39 0.39 -27.92 67.68
N PRO A 40 1.52 -27.40 68.23
CA PRO A 40 2.14 -26.09 67.94
C PRO A 40 3.34 -26.16 66.97
N GLN A 41 3.37 -27.09 66.01
CA GLN A 41 4.52 -27.24 65.09
C GLN A 41 4.75 -25.99 64.23
N SER A 42 6.00 -25.75 63.84
CA SER A 42 6.32 -24.60 62.98
C SER A 42 5.84 -24.80 61.54
N ALA A 43 5.77 -23.71 60.77
CA ALA A 43 5.48 -23.77 59.34
C ALA A 43 6.47 -24.66 58.57
N ASP A 44 7.75 -24.67 58.96
CA ASP A 44 8.80 -25.49 58.36
C ASP A 44 8.65 -26.99 58.70
N ASP A 45 8.28 -27.31 59.94
CA ASP A 45 8.04 -28.70 60.34
C ASP A 45 6.86 -29.30 59.56
N VAL A 46 5.75 -28.56 59.46
CA VAL A 46 4.58 -29.01 58.69
C VAL A 46 4.88 -29.06 57.18
N PHE A 47 5.72 -28.16 56.68
CA PHE A 47 6.18 -28.20 55.28
C PHE A 47 6.93 -29.51 54.96
N LYS A 48 7.84 -29.94 55.86
CA LYS A 48 8.57 -31.21 55.76
C LYS A 48 7.66 -32.41 56.00
N LEU A 49 6.74 -32.33 56.96
CA LEU A 49 5.74 -33.38 57.25
C LEU A 49 4.90 -33.70 56.01
N LEU A 50 4.51 -32.66 55.26
CA LEU A 50 3.76 -32.78 54.01
C LEU A 50 4.66 -33.13 52.81
N LYS A 51 5.95 -33.40 53.03
CA LYS A 51 6.95 -33.71 51.99
C LYS A 51 6.92 -32.68 50.85
N LEU A 52 6.73 -31.41 51.19
CA LEU A 52 6.71 -30.32 50.21
C LEU A 52 8.13 -29.88 49.83
N ASN A 53 9.15 -30.31 50.57
CA ASN A 53 10.57 -30.05 50.32
C ASN A 53 11.23 -31.02 49.31
N THR A 54 10.51 -32.03 48.82
CA THR A 54 11.07 -33.12 47.98
C THR A 54 10.59 -33.09 46.52
N GLY A 55 9.89 -32.02 46.12
CA GLY A 55 9.10 -32.00 44.89
C GLY A 55 9.67 -31.30 43.65
N GLY A 56 10.82 -30.64 43.78
CA GLY A 56 11.38 -29.81 42.70
C GLY A 56 10.44 -28.67 42.28
N SER A 57 10.52 -28.25 41.02
CA SER A 57 9.89 -27.05 40.46
C SER A 57 8.35 -27.07 40.34
N ASN A 58 7.70 -28.17 40.73
CA ASN A 58 6.26 -28.37 40.58
C ASN A 58 5.46 -28.17 41.88
N LEU A 59 6.02 -27.48 42.87
CA LEU A 59 5.39 -27.28 44.18
C LEU A 59 3.94 -26.78 44.08
N PHE A 60 3.69 -25.77 43.24
CA PHE A 60 2.36 -25.16 43.08
C PHE A 60 1.33 -26.06 42.38
N ASN A 61 1.77 -27.23 41.87
CA ASN A 61 0.88 -28.26 41.37
C ASN A 61 0.52 -29.31 42.43
N TYR A 62 1.10 -29.25 43.63
CA TYR A 62 0.83 -30.22 44.68
C TYR A 62 -0.47 -29.89 45.43
N PRO A 63 -1.49 -30.77 45.38
CA PRO A 63 -2.74 -30.59 46.10
C PRO A 63 -2.56 -30.24 47.58
N ARG A 64 -1.65 -30.96 48.25
CA ARG A 64 -1.33 -30.81 49.67
C ARG A 64 -0.72 -29.46 50.04
N LEU A 65 -0.21 -28.68 49.08
CA LEU A 65 0.26 -27.32 49.35
C LEU A 65 -0.89 -26.45 49.88
N SER A 66 -2.13 -26.68 49.44
CA SER A 66 -3.30 -25.93 49.90
C SER A 66 -3.48 -26.03 51.42
N SER A 67 -3.32 -27.22 52.01
CA SER A 67 -3.49 -27.40 53.45
C SER A 67 -2.32 -26.80 54.23
N TRP A 68 -1.11 -26.80 53.67
CA TRP A 68 0.02 -26.05 54.26
C TRP A 68 -0.24 -24.54 54.25
N VAL A 69 -0.76 -23.99 53.15
CA VAL A 69 -1.15 -22.57 53.06
C VAL A 69 -2.19 -22.25 54.14
N SER A 70 -3.26 -23.05 54.25
CA SER A 70 -4.27 -22.90 55.29
C SER A 70 -3.68 -22.95 56.71
N TYR A 71 -2.72 -23.86 56.94
CA TYR A 71 -2.03 -23.98 58.21
C TYR A 71 -1.27 -22.71 58.58
N VAL A 72 -0.39 -22.23 57.69
CA VAL A 72 0.42 -21.04 57.94
C VAL A 72 -0.47 -19.81 58.11
N THR A 73 -1.55 -19.68 57.33
CA THR A 73 -2.55 -18.62 57.52
C THR A 73 -3.22 -18.68 58.90
N LYS A 74 -3.50 -19.88 59.41
CA LYS A 74 -4.13 -20.07 60.72
C LYS A 74 -3.21 -19.66 61.88
N ILE A 75 -1.90 -19.95 61.78
CA ILE A 75 -0.96 -19.67 62.88
C ILE A 75 -0.32 -18.27 62.82
N GLU A 76 -0.08 -17.72 61.62
CA GLU A 76 0.60 -16.42 61.45
C GLU A 76 -0.35 -15.25 61.15
N GLY A 77 -1.61 -15.54 60.79
CA GLY A 77 -2.59 -14.53 60.43
C GLY A 77 -2.11 -13.61 59.30
N LYS A 78 -1.82 -12.34 59.63
CA LYS A 78 -1.41 -11.33 58.65
C LYS A 78 0.03 -11.50 58.14
N GLN A 79 0.89 -12.22 58.85
CA GLN A 79 2.29 -12.45 58.47
C GLN A 79 2.48 -13.77 57.70
N ALA A 80 1.37 -14.40 57.30
CA ALA A 80 1.39 -15.72 56.71
C ALA A 80 2.15 -15.76 55.39
N ASP A 81 2.04 -14.72 54.55
CA ASP A 81 2.73 -14.69 53.26
C ASP A 81 4.24 -14.51 53.42
N GLU A 82 4.68 -13.66 54.35
CA GLU A 82 6.10 -13.49 54.70
C GLU A 82 6.69 -14.79 55.28
N GLN A 83 5.95 -15.47 56.15
CA GLN A 83 6.39 -16.74 56.72
C GLN A 83 6.43 -17.85 55.67
N MET A 84 5.41 -17.95 54.81
CA MET A 84 5.41 -18.89 53.68
C MET A 84 6.61 -18.63 52.76
N TYR A 85 6.84 -17.38 52.37
CA TYR A 85 7.97 -17.01 51.53
C TYR A 85 9.31 -17.38 52.17
N THR A 86 9.48 -17.14 53.48
CA THR A 86 10.70 -17.47 54.23
C THR A 86 11.00 -18.97 54.21
N VAL A 87 9.99 -19.81 54.50
CA VAL A 87 10.15 -21.28 54.46
C VAL A 87 10.47 -21.76 53.04
N LEU A 88 9.80 -21.21 52.03
CA LEU A 88 10.04 -21.59 50.64
C LEU A 88 11.41 -21.13 50.12
N LYS A 89 11.85 -19.92 50.49
CA LYS A 89 13.17 -19.38 50.14
C LYS A 89 14.27 -20.25 50.76
N ALA A 90 14.11 -20.68 52.00
CA ALA A 90 15.04 -21.59 52.66
C ALA A 90 15.08 -23.00 52.02
N ALA A 91 13.92 -23.51 51.57
CA ALA A 91 13.82 -24.84 51.00
C ALA A 91 14.32 -24.94 49.54
N TYR A 92 14.07 -23.92 48.72
CA TYR A 92 14.34 -23.95 47.29
C TYR A 92 15.46 -23.01 46.83
N GLY A 93 15.83 -22.02 47.64
CA GLY A 93 16.73 -20.95 47.25
C GLY A 93 16.02 -19.86 46.43
N ASP A 94 16.67 -18.69 46.33
CA ASP A 94 16.10 -17.49 45.70
C ASP A 94 15.75 -17.71 44.23
N ASP A 95 16.71 -18.16 43.43
CA ASP A 95 16.56 -18.26 41.97
C ASP A 95 15.49 -19.30 41.57
N GLU A 96 15.46 -20.45 42.24
CA GLU A 96 14.49 -21.50 41.93
C GLU A 96 13.08 -21.09 42.36
N LEU A 97 12.92 -20.55 43.58
CA LEU A 97 11.63 -20.05 44.05
C LEU A 97 11.08 -18.95 43.14
N ALA A 98 11.92 -18.01 42.71
CA ALA A 98 11.55 -16.93 41.80
C ALA A 98 10.91 -17.46 40.51
N THR A 99 11.56 -18.48 39.90
CA THR A 99 11.06 -19.08 38.66
C THR A 99 9.76 -19.85 38.88
N MET A 100 9.61 -20.55 40.01
CA MET A 100 8.36 -21.24 40.34
C MET A 100 7.21 -20.25 40.51
N LEU A 101 7.43 -19.16 41.25
CA LEU A 101 6.43 -18.13 41.49
C LEU A 101 5.98 -17.51 40.16
N ALA A 102 6.93 -17.07 39.34
CA ALA A 102 6.65 -16.45 38.05
C ALA A 102 5.83 -17.35 37.11
N ALA A 103 6.17 -18.64 37.02
CA ALA A 103 5.48 -19.60 36.17
C ALA A 103 4.08 -19.97 36.69
N SER A 104 3.87 -19.94 38.01
CA SER A 104 2.68 -20.51 38.63
C SER A 104 1.49 -19.56 38.73
N LYS A 105 1.67 -18.26 38.45
CA LYS A 105 0.60 -17.23 38.55
C LYS A 105 -0.62 -17.49 37.68
N GLN A 106 -0.44 -18.23 36.59
CA GLN A 106 -1.50 -18.54 35.63
C GLN A 106 -2.25 -19.83 35.99
N PHE A 107 -1.82 -20.58 37.02
CA PHE A 107 -2.51 -21.81 37.42
C PHE A 107 -3.78 -21.54 38.22
N PHE A 108 -4.85 -22.25 37.88
CA PHE A 108 -6.19 -22.02 38.42
C PHE A 108 -6.33 -22.26 39.94
N ALA A 109 -5.58 -23.22 40.51
CA ALA A 109 -5.81 -23.64 41.90
C ALA A 109 -4.99 -22.88 42.95
N LEU A 110 -3.74 -22.51 42.64
CA LEU A 110 -2.80 -21.87 43.57
C LEU A 110 -2.09 -20.64 42.97
N GLY A 111 -2.56 -20.15 41.82
CA GLY A 111 -1.99 -18.97 41.17
C GLY A 111 -2.08 -17.70 42.02
N ASP A 112 -3.13 -17.55 42.83
CA ASP A 112 -3.26 -16.40 43.72
C ASP A 112 -2.26 -16.44 44.88
N VAL A 113 -1.92 -17.63 45.38
CA VAL A 113 -0.84 -17.78 46.36
C VAL A 113 0.50 -17.42 45.73
N ALA A 114 0.77 -17.91 44.52
CA ALA A 114 1.99 -17.55 43.78
C ALA A 114 2.10 -16.03 43.54
N LYS A 115 1.00 -15.35 43.19
CA LYS A 115 0.98 -13.87 43.03
C LYS A 115 1.31 -13.14 44.35
N ARG A 116 0.68 -13.52 45.46
CA ARG A 116 0.97 -12.87 46.76
C ARG A 116 2.42 -13.09 47.19
N LEU A 117 2.94 -14.31 47.02
CA LEU A 117 4.33 -14.62 47.36
C LEU A 117 5.33 -13.92 46.42
N GLU A 118 4.98 -13.70 45.16
CA GLU A 118 5.77 -12.84 44.26
C GLU A 118 5.81 -11.38 44.75
N GLU A 119 4.70 -10.84 45.27
CA GLU A 119 4.71 -9.50 45.86
C GLU A 119 5.60 -9.43 47.11
N VAL A 120 5.61 -10.48 47.94
CA VAL A 120 6.55 -10.60 49.06
C VAL A 120 7.99 -10.67 48.55
N GLN A 121 8.27 -11.48 47.52
CA GLN A 121 9.57 -11.56 46.89
C GLN A 121 10.06 -10.18 46.41
N HIS A 122 9.21 -9.42 45.74
CA HIS A 122 9.56 -8.06 45.30
C HIS A 122 9.87 -7.15 46.49
N LYS A 123 9.03 -7.15 47.54
CA LYS A 123 9.28 -6.35 48.75
C LYS A 123 10.60 -6.71 49.41
N VAL A 124 10.89 -8.00 49.56
CA VAL A 124 12.14 -8.50 50.14
C VAL A 124 13.32 -8.06 49.29
N GLY A 125 13.28 -8.28 47.97
CA GLY A 125 14.35 -7.85 47.07
C GLY A 125 14.59 -6.33 47.09
N LEU A 126 13.54 -5.52 47.22
CA LEU A 126 13.67 -4.06 47.39
C LEU A 126 14.33 -3.68 48.72
N ILE A 127 13.99 -4.37 49.82
CA ILE A 127 14.60 -4.15 51.15
C ILE A 127 16.07 -4.59 51.17
N GLU A 128 16.38 -5.72 50.54
CA GLU A 128 17.74 -6.26 50.42
C GLU A 128 18.61 -5.46 49.42
N GLY A 129 18.03 -4.48 48.72
CA GLY A 129 18.74 -3.66 47.73
C GLY A 129 19.16 -4.43 46.49
N GLU A 130 18.40 -5.48 46.13
CA GLU A 130 18.65 -6.27 44.93
C GLU A 130 18.55 -5.37 43.68
N THR A 131 19.46 -5.55 42.74
CA THR A 131 19.50 -4.70 41.53
C THR A 131 18.61 -5.28 40.43
N ALA A 132 18.21 -4.44 39.47
CA ALA A 132 17.51 -4.89 38.27
C ALA A 132 18.25 -6.03 37.55
N GLN A 133 19.59 -5.96 37.47
CA GLN A 133 20.42 -7.02 36.86
C GLN A 133 20.43 -8.29 37.70
N ARG A 134 20.56 -8.19 39.03
CA ARG A 134 20.54 -9.38 39.89
C ARG A 134 19.17 -10.07 39.79
N PHE A 135 18.06 -9.33 39.90
CA PHE A 135 16.72 -9.93 39.78
C PHE A 135 16.46 -10.54 38.40
N PHE A 136 17.02 -9.96 37.32
CA PHE A 136 17.00 -10.55 35.98
C PHE A 136 17.65 -11.95 35.94
N THR A 137 18.80 -12.10 36.62
CA THR A 137 19.48 -13.39 36.76
C THR A 137 18.77 -14.35 37.71
N THR A 138 18.16 -13.85 38.79
CA THR A 138 17.35 -14.62 39.75
C THR A 138 16.18 -15.30 39.02
N LEU A 139 15.55 -14.61 38.06
CA LEU A 139 14.49 -15.16 37.19
C LEU A 139 15.02 -15.98 36.01
N LYS A 140 16.34 -16.24 35.95
CA LYS A 140 17.05 -16.98 34.90
C LYS A 140 16.81 -16.43 33.48
N LEU A 141 16.43 -15.16 33.34
CA LEU A 141 16.12 -14.55 32.03
C LEU A 141 17.37 -14.40 31.16
N ASN A 142 18.54 -14.23 31.77
CA ASN A 142 19.84 -14.13 31.10
C ASN A 142 20.27 -15.40 30.34
N THR A 143 19.60 -16.53 30.58
CA THR A 143 19.91 -17.81 29.93
C THR A 143 18.96 -18.15 28.77
N GLN A 144 17.94 -17.31 28.53
CA GLN A 144 16.85 -17.63 27.59
C GLN A 144 17.10 -17.11 26.16
N GLY A 145 18.19 -16.38 25.93
CA GLY A 145 18.56 -15.87 24.61
C GLY A 145 17.43 -15.04 23.99
N ASP A 146 17.19 -15.26 22.70
CA ASP A 146 16.18 -14.52 21.93
C ASP A 146 14.73 -14.76 22.42
N LYS A 147 14.49 -15.84 23.18
CA LYS A 147 13.17 -16.21 23.69
C LYS A 147 12.79 -15.53 25.00
N LEU A 148 13.63 -14.66 25.57
CA LEU A 148 13.34 -14.00 26.85
C LEU A 148 12.01 -13.22 26.81
N PHE A 149 11.64 -12.67 25.65
CA PHE A 149 10.37 -11.93 25.49
C PHE A 149 9.13 -12.83 25.51
N GLU A 150 9.30 -14.13 25.29
CA GLU A 150 8.23 -15.12 25.42
C GLU A 150 8.10 -15.63 26.87
N SER A 151 9.03 -15.26 27.75
CA SER A 151 9.11 -15.76 29.11
C SER A 151 8.01 -15.19 30.00
N PRO A 152 7.21 -16.03 30.69
CA PRO A 152 6.26 -15.55 31.71
C PRO A 152 6.95 -14.77 32.83
N ALA A 153 8.22 -15.08 33.11
CA ALA A 153 9.04 -14.41 34.12
C ALA A 153 9.43 -12.97 33.73
N LEU A 154 9.36 -12.60 32.44
CA LEU A 154 9.68 -11.24 32.02
C LEU A 154 8.76 -10.22 32.70
N HIS A 155 7.46 -10.52 32.82
CA HIS A 155 6.51 -9.61 33.45
C HIS A 155 6.80 -9.39 34.94
N SER A 156 7.27 -10.43 35.64
CA SER A 156 7.70 -10.31 37.04
C SER A 156 8.89 -9.36 37.17
N TRP A 157 9.87 -9.53 36.29
CA TRP A 157 11.04 -8.67 36.26
C TRP A 157 10.70 -7.22 35.92
N VAL A 158 9.85 -6.98 34.91
CA VAL A 158 9.40 -5.63 34.53
C VAL A 158 8.67 -4.96 35.70
N ASP A 159 7.79 -5.67 36.39
CA ASP A 159 7.06 -5.14 37.55
C ASP A 159 8.02 -4.78 38.69
N TYR A 160 8.96 -5.69 39.00
CA TYR A 160 10.00 -5.43 40.00
C TYR A 160 10.83 -4.18 39.67
N VAL A 161 11.36 -4.06 38.44
CA VAL A 161 12.19 -2.90 38.05
C VAL A 161 11.38 -1.61 38.05
N THR A 162 10.09 -1.69 37.69
CA THR A 162 9.17 -0.54 37.76
C THR A 162 8.96 -0.07 39.20
N LYS A 163 8.82 -1.00 40.16
CA LYS A 163 8.75 -0.69 41.59
C LYS A 163 10.08 -0.17 42.14
N LEU A 164 11.20 -0.73 41.69
CA LEU A 164 12.55 -0.35 42.11
C LEU A 164 12.89 1.09 41.71
N SER A 165 12.56 1.48 40.48
CA SER A 165 12.83 2.84 39.99
C SER A 165 11.78 3.32 39.00
N PRO A 166 10.62 3.82 39.47
CA PRO A 166 9.51 4.18 38.60
C PRO A 166 9.85 5.20 37.50
N LYS A 167 10.87 6.05 37.73
CA LYS A 167 11.30 7.09 36.78
C LYS A 167 12.35 6.59 35.77
N ASN A 168 13.17 5.61 36.14
CA ASN A 168 14.32 5.16 35.35
C ASN A 168 14.24 3.67 34.98
N ALA A 169 13.07 3.05 35.13
CA ALA A 169 12.88 1.61 34.94
C ALA A 169 13.35 1.16 33.56
N ASP A 170 12.98 1.88 32.50
CA ASP A 170 13.31 1.53 31.12
C ASP A 170 14.83 1.55 30.87
N GLU A 171 15.56 2.51 31.47
CA GLU A 171 17.02 2.59 31.37
C GLU A 171 17.72 1.46 32.14
N LEU A 172 17.21 1.12 33.33
CA LEU A 172 17.72 0.00 34.12
C LEU A 172 17.47 -1.34 33.43
N MET A 173 16.29 -1.51 32.83
CA MET A 173 15.94 -2.71 32.06
C MET A 173 16.85 -2.84 30.83
N LEU A 174 17.05 -1.75 30.08
CA LEU A 174 17.99 -1.75 28.96
C LEU A 174 19.41 -2.09 29.42
N SER A 175 19.90 -1.49 30.51
CA SER A 175 21.25 -1.72 31.04
C SER A 175 21.47 -3.19 31.41
N ALA A 176 20.45 -3.83 32.01
CA ALA A 176 20.48 -5.24 32.33
C ALA A 176 20.50 -6.14 31.07
N LEU A 177 19.69 -5.78 30.07
CA LEU A 177 19.68 -6.46 28.77
C LEU A 177 21.04 -6.32 28.06
N LYS A 178 21.67 -5.14 28.05
CA LYS A 178 23.01 -4.92 27.46
C LYS A 178 24.11 -5.72 28.17
N THR A 179 23.96 -5.95 29.48
CA THR A 179 24.89 -6.80 30.25
C THR A 179 24.83 -8.25 29.79
N SER A 180 23.63 -8.74 29.47
CA SER A 180 23.39 -10.13 29.07
C SER A 180 23.53 -10.35 27.55
N HIS A 181 23.22 -9.33 26.75
CA HIS A 181 23.29 -9.29 25.30
C HIS A 181 24.14 -8.09 24.88
N LYS A 182 25.44 -8.32 24.67
CA LYS A 182 26.43 -7.25 24.43
C LYS A 182 26.30 -6.54 23.08
N ASP A 183 25.37 -6.94 22.22
CA ASP A 183 25.24 -6.46 20.85
C ASP A 183 23.93 -5.67 20.67
N ASP A 184 24.05 -4.35 20.43
CA ASP A 184 22.92 -3.46 20.18
C ASP A 184 22.10 -3.90 18.95
N PHE A 185 22.73 -4.51 17.94
CA PHE A 185 22.04 -5.10 16.79
C PHE A 185 21.10 -6.22 17.21
N VAL A 186 21.57 -7.13 18.08
CA VAL A 186 20.77 -8.26 18.55
C VAL A 186 19.58 -7.76 19.36
N LEU A 187 19.81 -6.81 20.28
CA LEU A 187 18.74 -6.21 21.08
C LEU A 187 17.69 -5.51 20.21
N ALA A 188 18.11 -4.71 19.23
CA ALA A 188 17.18 -4.01 18.35
C ALA A 188 16.32 -5.00 17.55
N LYS A 189 16.89 -6.11 17.07
CA LYS A 189 16.11 -7.18 16.41
C LYS A 189 15.11 -7.84 17.36
N MET A 190 15.51 -8.12 18.59
CA MET A 190 14.62 -8.69 19.60
C MET A 190 13.45 -7.76 19.91
N PHE A 191 13.68 -6.44 19.98
CA PHE A 191 12.61 -5.46 20.20
C PHE A 191 11.64 -5.38 19.03
N ILE A 192 12.13 -5.44 17.78
CA ILE A 192 11.26 -5.52 16.60
C ILE A 192 10.38 -6.78 16.67
N ALA A 193 10.98 -7.95 16.90
CA ALA A 193 10.23 -9.20 17.00
C ALA A 193 9.19 -9.16 18.15
N ALA A 194 9.58 -8.62 19.31
CA ALA A 194 8.69 -8.48 20.46
C ALA A 194 7.55 -7.48 20.25
N LYS A 195 7.64 -6.57 19.27
CA LYS A 195 6.55 -5.64 18.91
C LYS A 195 5.41 -6.30 18.12
N GLU A 196 5.65 -7.48 17.57
CA GLU A 196 4.63 -8.26 16.84
C GLU A 196 3.61 -8.93 17.78
N SER A 197 4.00 -9.22 19.02
CA SER A 197 3.07 -9.75 20.03
C SER A 197 2.41 -8.65 20.85
N SER A 198 1.09 -8.71 21.01
CA SER A 198 0.32 -7.73 21.79
C SER A 198 0.72 -7.66 23.27
N SER A 199 1.16 -8.77 23.86
CA SER A 199 1.59 -8.82 25.27
C SER A 199 2.92 -8.12 25.54
N THR A 200 3.80 -8.05 24.53
CA THR A 200 5.17 -7.52 24.66
C THR A 200 5.38 -6.20 23.93
N LYS A 201 4.46 -5.80 23.05
CA LYS A 201 4.58 -4.58 22.24
C LYS A 201 4.85 -3.31 23.04
N ALA A 202 4.18 -3.16 24.19
CA ALA A 202 4.34 -1.99 25.04
C ALA A 202 5.75 -1.92 25.66
N ILE A 203 6.25 -3.03 26.22
CA ILE A 203 7.59 -3.06 26.83
C ILE A 203 8.69 -2.97 25.77
N ALA A 204 8.54 -3.66 24.64
CA ALA A 204 9.50 -3.60 23.54
C ALA A 204 9.63 -2.18 22.97
N GLY A 205 8.50 -1.45 22.81
CA GLY A 205 8.53 -0.06 22.38
C GLY A 205 9.20 0.89 23.38
N LYS A 206 9.07 0.64 24.69
CA LYS A 206 9.80 1.39 25.73
C LYS A 206 11.30 1.12 25.70
N LEU A 207 11.69 -0.15 25.56
CA LEU A 207 13.10 -0.55 25.49
C LEU A 207 13.78 -0.02 24.21
N GLU A 208 13.08 -0.02 23.08
CA GLU A 208 13.53 0.61 21.84
C GLU A 208 13.77 2.12 22.02
N GLN A 209 12.85 2.82 22.70
CA GLN A 209 13.05 4.25 23.02
C GLN A 209 14.20 4.47 23.99
N ALA A 210 14.34 3.62 25.01
CA ALA A 210 15.48 3.66 25.93
C ALA A 210 16.80 3.44 25.19
N GLN A 211 16.84 2.53 24.21
CA GLN A 211 18.03 2.27 23.39
C GLN A 211 18.43 3.51 22.59
N VAL A 212 17.45 4.17 21.98
CA VAL A 212 17.65 5.45 21.28
C VAL A 212 18.15 6.55 22.23
N SER A 213 17.56 6.68 23.43
CA SER A 213 18.00 7.64 24.44
C SER A 213 19.40 7.36 24.97
N ASP A 214 19.77 6.08 25.11
CA ASP A 214 21.13 5.66 25.48
C ASP A 214 22.15 6.07 24.42
N TRP A 215 21.85 5.87 23.13
CA TRP A 215 22.74 6.34 22.06
C TRP A 215 22.90 7.88 22.05
N LEU A 216 21.81 8.62 22.31
CA LEU A 216 21.87 10.09 22.41
C LEU A 216 22.70 10.55 23.61
N ARG A 217 22.49 9.94 24.79
CA ARG A 217 23.24 10.27 26.02
C ARG A 217 24.73 9.99 25.88
N ASN A 218 25.10 8.94 25.14
CA ASN A 218 26.48 8.60 24.86
C ASN A 218 27.05 9.33 23.63
N GLU A 219 26.37 10.38 23.15
CA GLU A 219 26.79 11.24 22.04
C GLU A 219 27.21 10.46 20.79
N LYS A 220 26.54 9.33 20.51
CA LYS A 220 26.82 8.52 19.33
C LYS A 220 26.51 9.34 18.07
N SER A 221 27.34 9.17 17.05
CA SER A 221 27.07 9.73 15.73
C SER A 221 26.11 8.85 14.93
N ALA A 222 25.49 9.44 13.89
CA ALA A 222 24.72 8.69 12.91
C ALA A 222 25.52 7.51 12.31
N ASP A 223 26.81 7.70 12.04
CA ASP A 223 27.70 6.67 11.50
C ASP A 223 28.01 5.56 12.50
N GLU A 224 28.21 5.89 13.77
CA GLU A 224 28.40 4.87 14.82
C GLU A 224 27.15 4.01 14.98
N VAL A 225 25.95 4.61 15.07
CA VAL A 225 24.71 3.85 15.20
C VAL A 225 24.42 3.03 13.94
N PHE A 226 24.78 3.54 12.76
CA PHE A 226 24.67 2.78 11.51
C PHE A 226 25.44 1.44 11.58
N LYS A 227 26.67 1.49 12.10
CA LYS A 227 27.53 0.30 12.31
C LYS A 227 27.05 -0.58 13.46
N LEU A 228 26.60 0.02 14.57
CA LEU A 228 26.04 -0.73 15.69
C LEU A 228 24.82 -1.56 15.28
N LEU A 229 24.03 -1.07 14.31
CA LEU A 229 22.90 -1.78 13.74
C LEU A 229 23.26 -2.63 12.51
N LYS A 230 24.56 -2.76 12.20
CA LYS A 230 25.10 -3.55 11.08
C LYS A 230 24.43 -3.23 9.75
N LEU A 231 24.10 -1.96 9.54
CA LEU A 231 23.51 -1.49 8.29
C LEU A 231 24.55 -1.38 7.16
N ASP A 232 25.84 -1.51 7.48
CA ASP A 232 26.95 -1.60 6.55
C ASP A 232 27.25 -3.03 6.07
N ASP A 233 26.71 -4.05 6.75
CA ASP A 233 26.78 -5.47 6.36
C ASP A 233 25.79 -5.77 5.22
N GLY A 234 26.08 -5.25 4.02
CA GLY A 234 25.25 -5.46 2.83
C GLY A 234 24.42 -4.24 2.44
N VAL A 235 25.10 -3.19 1.97
CA VAL A 235 24.47 -1.93 1.49
C VAL A 235 23.43 -2.18 0.38
N ASP A 236 23.57 -3.27 -0.37
CA ASP A 236 22.67 -3.63 -1.47
C ASP A 236 21.26 -4.01 -0.97
N ASP A 237 21.15 -4.56 0.25
CA ASP A 237 19.87 -4.93 0.89
C ASP A 237 19.41 -3.91 1.94
N LEU A 238 20.13 -2.79 2.08
CA LEU A 238 19.93 -1.77 3.11
C LEU A 238 18.48 -1.30 3.21
N LEU A 239 17.82 -1.03 2.08
CA LEU A 239 16.45 -0.51 2.06
C LEU A 239 15.43 -1.52 2.61
N THR A 240 15.75 -2.81 2.57
CA THR A 240 14.89 -3.89 3.10
C THR A 240 15.25 -4.28 4.52
N ASN A 241 16.33 -3.71 5.09
CA ASN A 241 16.74 -4.03 6.45
C ASN A 241 15.71 -3.45 7.45
N PRO A 242 15.10 -4.28 8.32
CA PRO A 242 14.06 -3.84 9.25
C PRO A 242 14.56 -2.80 10.28
N LEU A 243 15.88 -2.76 10.53
CA LEU A 243 16.49 -1.79 11.46
C LEU A 243 16.74 -0.41 10.83
N LEU A 244 16.60 -0.27 9.50
CA LEU A 244 16.83 1.01 8.83
C LEU A 244 15.90 2.11 9.36
N SER A 245 14.63 1.78 9.62
CA SER A 245 13.66 2.72 10.19
C SER A 245 14.09 3.25 11.56
N ASN A 246 14.68 2.40 12.40
CA ASN A 246 15.17 2.79 13.72
C ASN A 246 16.34 3.76 13.62
N TRP A 247 17.26 3.49 12.69
CA TRP A 247 18.36 4.40 12.40
C TRP A 247 17.87 5.75 11.84
N VAL A 248 16.89 5.74 10.93
CA VAL A 248 16.29 6.98 10.40
C VAL A 248 15.71 7.85 11.53
N ILE A 249 14.92 7.24 12.42
CA ILE A 249 14.34 7.94 13.58
C ILE A 249 15.44 8.50 14.49
N TYR A 250 16.51 7.75 14.70
CA TYR A 250 17.64 8.19 15.51
C TYR A 250 18.33 9.42 14.92
N VAL A 251 18.61 9.42 13.62
CA VAL A 251 19.25 10.56 12.94
C VAL A 251 18.34 11.78 12.91
N GLU A 252 17.03 11.61 12.76
CA GLU A 252 16.06 12.71 12.90
C GLU A 252 16.13 13.35 14.30
N LYS A 253 16.34 12.56 15.37
CA LYS A 253 16.54 13.09 16.73
C LYS A 253 17.88 13.82 16.93
N LEU A 254 18.88 13.53 16.10
CA LEU A 254 20.13 14.31 16.03
C LEU A 254 19.93 15.66 15.31
N ASN A 255 18.73 15.93 14.77
CA ASN A 255 18.43 17.07 13.89
C ASN A 255 19.25 17.06 12.58
N GLU A 256 19.64 15.87 12.12
CA GLU A 256 20.32 15.66 10.85
C GLU A 256 19.36 15.11 9.78
N ASN A 257 19.76 15.13 8.51
CA ASN A 257 18.96 14.56 7.42
C ASN A 257 19.41 13.11 7.12
N PRO A 258 18.67 12.08 7.55
CA PRO A 258 19.03 10.68 7.32
C PRO A 258 19.12 10.34 5.84
N TYR A 259 18.25 10.90 5.00
CA TYR A 259 18.20 10.57 3.58
C TYR A 259 19.42 11.12 2.83
N SER A 260 19.96 12.27 3.25
CA SER A 260 21.23 12.80 2.72
C SER A 260 22.40 11.84 3.02
N ILE A 261 22.49 11.37 4.26
CA ILE A 261 23.53 10.43 4.69
C ILE A 261 23.38 9.08 3.97
N LEU A 262 22.15 8.55 3.86
CA LEU A 262 21.88 7.31 3.15
C LEU A 262 22.26 7.38 1.67
N LEU A 263 21.97 8.48 0.97
CA LEU A 263 22.40 8.67 -0.41
C LEU A 263 23.93 8.61 -0.52
N GLY A 264 24.66 9.21 0.44
CA GLY A 264 26.11 9.11 0.51
C GLY A 264 26.59 7.66 0.65
N LYS A 265 25.99 6.90 1.58
CA LYS A 265 26.33 5.49 1.82
C LYS A 265 25.99 4.59 0.64
N LEU A 266 24.81 4.75 0.05
CA LEU A 266 24.38 3.98 -1.13
C LEU A 266 25.31 4.23 -2.32
N LYS A 267 25.79 5.46 -2.53
CA LYS A 267 26.75 5.76 -3.61
C LYS A 267 28.11 5.07 -3.44
N MET A 268 28.43 4.53 -2.27
CA MET A 268 29.66 3.76 -2.05
C MET A 268 29.55 2.31 -2.56
N SER A 269 28.34 1.77 -2.74
CA SER A 269 28.16 0.42 -3.32
C SER A 269 28.45 0.43 -4.82
N LYS A 270 29.09 -0.64 -5.30
CA LYS A 270 29.31 -0.86 -6.75
C LYS A 270 27.98 -0.96 -7.53
N LEU A 271 26.91 -1.43 -6.89
CA LEU A 271 25.60 -1.54 -7.53
C LEU A 271 24.93 -0.19 -7.75
N THR A 272 25.26 0.82 -6.95
CA THR A 272 24.60 2.15 -6.97
C THR A 272 25.57 3.31 -7.09
N ALA A 273 26.79 3.05 -7.57
CA ALA A 273 27.85 4.04 -7.74
C ALA A 273 27.50 5.16 -8.74
N THR A 274 26.56 4.91 -9.67
CA THR A 274 26.11 5.89 -10.66
C THR A 274 24.65 6.27 -10.41
N ASP A 275 24.28 7.50 -10.75
CA ASP A 275 22.94 8.05 -10.47
C ASP A 275 21.83 7.25 -11.15
N ASP A 276 22.03 6.76 -12.38
CA ASP A 276 21.07 5.87 -13.07
C ASP A 276 20.73 4.63 -12.24
N LYS A 277 21.75 3.97 -11.68
CA LYS A 277 21.56 2.75 -10.88
C LYS A 277 20.99 3.03 -9.50
N LEU A 278 21.43 4.11 -8.86
CA LEU A 278 20.87 4.54 -7.58
C LEU A 278 19.38 4.85 -7.70
N VAL A 279 18.99 5.59 -8.74
CA VAL A 279 17.59 5.90 -9.00
C VAL A 279 16.82 4.64 -9.38
N GLU A 280 17.37 3.75 -10.19
CA GLU A 280 16.72 2.46 -10.49
C GLU A 280 16.40 1.67 -9.21
N MET A 281 17.35 1.57 -8.27
CA MET A 281 17.13 0.94 -6.97
C MET A 281 16.00 1.64 -6.19
N ILE A 282 16.01 2.98 -6.13
CA ILE A 282 14.97 3.76 -5.45
C ILE A 282 13.59 3.53 -6.10
N MET A 283 13.51 3.56 -7.43
CA MET A 283 12.26 3.34 -8.17
C MET A 283 11.70 1.95 -7.93
N LYS A 284 12.55 0.92 -7.88
CA LYS A 284 12.15 -0.43 -7.52
C LYS A 284 11.67 -0.50 -6.06
N ALA A 285 12.38 0.12 -5.12
CA ALA A 285 11.96 0.17 -3.72
C ALA A 285 10.65 0.94 -3.51
N LYS A 286 10.28 1.86 -4.41
CA LYS A 286 8.98 2.55 -4.38
C LYS A 286 7.80 1.65 -4.74
N THR A 287 8.01 0.53 -5.44
CA THR A 287 6.92 -0.39 -5.79
C THR A 287 6.57 -1.36 -4.67
N GLU A 288 7.44 -1.52 -3.68
CA GLU A 288 7.24 -2.44 -2.56
C GLU A 288 6.65 -1.71 -1.34
N ALA A 289 5.60 -2.27 -0.75
CA ALA A 289 4.89 -1.64 0.37
C ALA A 289 5.80 -1.36 1.57
N SER A 290 6.69 -2.29 1.92
CA SER A 290 7.60 -2.20 3.07
C SER A 290 8.66 -1.10 2.93
N THR A 291 9.08 -0.76 1.71
CA THR A 291 10.19 0.18 1.46
C THR A 291 9.74 1.50 0.83
N SER A 292 8.50 1.58 0.35
CA SER A 292 7.97 2.73 -0.40
C SER A 292 8.12 4.09 0.31
N SER A 293 7.90 4.13 1.62
CA SER A 293 8.01 5.36 2.43
C SER A 293 9.44 5.92 2.45
N ILE A 294 10.42 5.07 2.77
CA ILE A 294 11.84 5.46 2.80
C ILE A 294 12.31 5.79 1.38
N ALA A 295 11.93 4.99 0.38
CA ALA A 295 12.31 5.20 -1.00
C ALA A 295 11.79 6.54 -1.56
N GLY A 296 10.55 6.93 -1.24
CA GLY A 296 10.00 8.23 -1.63
C GLY A 296 10.76 9.41 -1.01
N LYS A 297 11.19 9.29 0.26
CA LYS A 297 12.00 10.33 0.91
C LYS A 297 13.44 10.36 0.37
N LEU A 298 14.02 9.22 0.00
CA LEU A 298 15.31 9.14 -0.69
C LEU A 298 15.26 9.79 -2.07
N GLU A 299 14.22 9.52 -2.86
CA GLU A 299 14.00 10.19 -4.14
C GLU A 299 13.94 11.71 -3.94
N ALA A 300 13.11 12.20 -3.01
CA ALA A 300 13.01 13.62 -2.71
C ALA A 300 14.36 14.24 -2.33
N ALA A 301 15.14 13.56 -1.49
CA ALA A 301 16.49 13.99 -1.11
C ALA A 301 17.47 14.00 -2.31
N GLN A 302 17.36 13.02 -3.22
CA GLN A 302 18.17 12.98 -4.43
C GLN A 302 17.83 14.14 -5.39
N LEU A 303 16.54 14.48 -5.51
CA LEU A 303 16.10 15.65 -6.27
C LEU A 303 16.66 16.96 -5.67
N GLU A 304 16.56 17.12 -4.34
CA GLU A 304 17.13 18.29 -3.65
C GLU A 304 18.65 18.38 -3.81
N LYS A 305 19.34 17.23 -3.78
CA LYS A 305 20.78 17.18 -4.01
C LYS A 305 21.15 17.67 -5.42
N TRP A 306 20.46 17.22 -6.45
CA TRP A 306 20.71 17.73 -7.80
C TRP A 306 20.41 19.23 -7.93
N LEU A 307 19.42 19.76 -7.21
CA LEU A 307 19.14 21.21 -7.18
C LEU A 307 20.26 21.99 -6.46
N SER A 308 20.74 21.51 -5.31
CA SER A 308 21.81 22.18 -4.56
C SER A 308 23.15 22.16 -5.30
N GLU A 309 23.42 21.08 -6.05
CA GLU A 309 24.55 20.96 -6.98
C GLU A 309 24.36 21.79 -8.27
N LYS A 310 23.23 22.49 -8.43
CA LYS A 310 22.87 23.29 -9.61
C LYS A 310 22.94 22.48 -10.92
N GLN A 311 22.57 21.20 -10.84
CA GLN A 311 22.44 20.39 -12.04
C GLN A 311 21.41 21.03 -12.98
N THR A 312 21.61 20.83 -14.28
CA THR A 312 20.61 21.23 -15.28
C THR A 312 19.71 20.05 -15.60
N ALA A 313 18.52 20.31 -16.16
CA ALA A 313 17.66 19.24 -16.66
C ALA A 313 18.39 18.32 -17.66
N ALA A 314 19.21 18.88 -18.56
CA ALA A 314 20.03 18.10 -19.48
C ALA A 314 21.16 17.32 -18.77
N GLY A 315 21.76 17.91 -17.73
CA GLY A 315 22.77 17.26 -16.90
C GLY A 315 22.22 16.01 -16.20
N VAL A 316 21.08 16.13 -15.51
CA VAL A 316 20.42 14.99 -14.87
C VAL A 316 19.96 13.95 -15.89
N PHE A 317 19.45 14.36 -17.06
CA PHE A 317 19.09 13.44 -18.14
C PHE A 317 20.27 12.54 -18.55
N LYS A 318 21.48 13.14 -18.65
CA LYS A 318 22.72 12.41 -18.94
C LYS A 318 23.20 11.55 -17.76
N LEU A 319 23.12 12.05 -16.53
CA LEU A 319 23.47 11.28 -15.32
C LEU A 319 22.62 10.00 -15.19
N LEU A 320 21.36 10.07 -15.62
CA LEU A 320 20.44 8.95 -15.66
C LEU A 320 20.54 8.09 -16.92
N LYS A 321 21.52 8.36 -17.80
CA LYS A 321 21.77 7.62 -19.06
C LYS A 321 20.56 7.52 -20.00
N LEU A 322 19.68 8.52 -19.98
CA LEU A 322 18.48 8.58 -20.81
C LEU A 322 18.78 8.98 -22.27
N THR A 323 20.04 9.26 -22.61
CA THR A 323 20.48 9.81 -23.91
C THR A 323 20.37 8.81 -25.07
N ASP A 324 20.54 7.53 -24.79
CA ASP A 324 20.72 6.49 -25.82
C ASP A 324 19.51 5.54 -25.93
N GLU A 325 18.37 5.93 -25.34
CA GLU A 325 17.19 5.07 -25.23
C GLU A 325 16.35 4.95 -26.50
N GLY A 326 16.57 5.85 -27.47
CA GLY A 326 15.81 5.90 -28.72
C GLY A 326 14.30 5.88 -28.46
N THR A 327 13.55 5.08 -29.20
CA THR A 327 12.09 5.02 -29.05
C THR A 327 11.60 4.41 -27.73
N PHE A 328 12.50 3.82 -26.93
CA PHE A 328 12.18 3.13 -25.67
C PHE A 328 12.34 4.00 -24.42
N LEU A 329 12.62 5.31 -24.56
CA LEU A 329 12.80 6.22 -23.43
C LEU A 329 11.68 6.12 -22.38
N LEU A 330 10.42 6.05 -22.83
CA LEU A 330 9.26 5.99 -21.95
C LEU A 330 9.15 4.68 -21.15
N TRP A 331 9.94 3.65 -21.48
CA TRP A 331 9.96 2.37 -20.78
C TRP A 331 10.91 2.38 -19.58
N ARG A 332 11.73 3.43 -19.42
CA ARG A 332 12.72 3.53 -18.35
C ARG A 332 12.08 4.07 -17.07
N SER A 333 12.17 3.28 -16.01
CA SER A 333 11.65 3.63 -14.68
C SER A 333 12.24 4.94 -14.14
N HIS A 334 13.54 5.17 -14.37
CA HIS A 334 14.23 6.38 -13.92
C HIS A 334 13.89 7.64 -14.76
N LEU A 335 13.18 7.53 -15.89
CA LEU A 335 12.62 8.70 -16.60
C LEU A 335 11.64 9.47 -15.70
N ARG A 336 10.89 8.76 -14.86
CA ARG A 336 9.94 9.39 -13.93
C ARG A 336 10.66 10.33 -12.96
N ALA A 337 11.76 9.86 -12.36
CA ALA A 337 12.57 10.68 -11.46
C ALA A 337 13.15 11.92 -12.18
N TRP A 338 13.53 11.79 -13.46
CA TRP A 338 13.95 12.94 -14.25
C TRP A 338 12.81 13.95 -14.48
N VAL A 339 11.60 13.49 -14.80
CA VAL A 339 10.44 14.36 -14.98
C VAL A 339 10.06 15.07 -13.67
N ASP A 340 10.14 14.36 -12.54
CA ASP A 340 9.90 14.93 -11.22
C ASP A 340 10.96 15.98 -10.87
N TYR A 341 12.23 15.72 -11.22
CA TYR A 341 13.31 16.70 -11.12
C TYR A 341 13.03 17.96 -11.93
N VAL A 342 12.67 17.82 -13.22
CA VAL A 342 12.39 18.97 -14.10
C VAL A 342 11.20 19.78 -13.57
N THR A 343 10.17 19.09 -13.08
CA THR A 343 8.99 19.72 -12.48
C THR A 343 9.34 20.52 -11.23
N LYS A 344 10.32 20.07 -10.46
CA LYS A 344 10.84 20.79 -9.30
C LYS A 344 11.79 21.94 -9.67
N LEU A 345 12.60 21.75 -10.70
CA LEU A 345 13.56 22.74 -11.21
C LEU A 345 12.85 23.95 -11.82
N ASP A 346 11.81 23.74 -12.63
CA ASP A 346 10.96 24.78 -13.19
C ASP A 346 9.49 24.37 -13.08
N ALA A 347 8.85 24.75 -11.97
CA ALA A 347 7.45 24.47 -11.73
C ALA A 347 6.49 25.27 -12.63
N LYS A 348 6.97 26.32 -13.33
CA LYS A 348 6.13 27.14 -14.20
C LYS A 348 6.07 26.58 -15.61
N ASN A 349 7.21 26.17 -16.17
CA ASN A 349 7.31 25.69 -17.55
C ASN A 349 8.07 24.35 -17.69
N PRO A 350 7.69 23.30 -16.94
CA PRO A 350 8.43 22.04 -16.97
C PRO A 350 8.37 21.34 -18.34
N ASP A 351 7.26 21.47 -19.05
CA ASP A 351 7.04 20.85 -20.36
C ASP A 351 8.00 21.44 -21.42
N ASP A 352 8.22 22.76 -21.40
CA ASP A 352 9.16 23.44 -22.29
C ASP A 352 10.60 23.01 -22.01
N VAL A 353 10.96 22.87 -20.72
CA VAL A 353 12.27 22.34 -20.31
C VAL A 353 12.43 20.90 -20.81
N ILE A 354 11.44 20.04 -20.62
CA ILE A 354 11.45 18.65 -21.13
C ILE A 354 11.70 18.65 -22.64
N LEU A 355 10.93 19.42 -23.41
CA LEU A 355 11.05 19.51 -24.86
C LEU A 355 12.43 20.03 -25.30
N SER A 356 12.99 21.00 -24.57
CA SER A 356 14.32 21.54 -24.84
C SER A 356 15.43 20.48 -24.69
N VAL A 357 15.33 19.63 -23.66
CA VAL A 357 16.29 18.55 -23.40
C VAL A 357 16.16 17.42 -24.41
N LEU A 358 14.94 17.12 -24.86
CA LEU A 358 14.68 16.08 -25.86
C LEU A 358 15.11 16.49 -27.28
N LYS A 359 15.13 17.78 -27.60
CA LYS A 359 15.38 18.30 -28.97
C LYS A 359 16.61 17.72 -29.68
N PRO A 360 17.79 17.53 -29.04
CA PRO A 360 18.95 16.95 -29.70
C PRO A 360 18.77 15.48 -30.09
N TYR A 361 18.00 14.72 -29.30
CA TYR A 361 17.81 13.27 -29.47
C TYR A 361 16.61 12.95 -30.39
N TYR A 362 15.55 13.77 -30.28
CA TYR A 362 14.32 13.66 -31.07
C TYR A 362 14.15 14.90 -31.95
N ASN A 363 15.11 15.07 -32.86
CA ASN A 363 15.25 16.26 -33.70
C ASN A 363 14.18 16.44 -34.79
N THR A 364 13.21 15.54 -34.88
CA THR A 364 12.07 15.63 -35.81
C THR A 364 10.78 15.25 -35.10
N ASP A 365 9.66 15.84 -35.53
CA ASP A 365 8.34 15.52 -34.98
C ASP A 365 7.96 14.04 -35.20
N THR A 366 8.44 13.40 -36.27
CA THR A 366 8.28 11.96 -36.50
C THR A 366 9.01 11.11 -35.46
N LYS A 367 10.23 11.47 -35.04
CA LYS A 367 10.95 10.77 -33.96
C LYS A 367 10.26 10.97 -32.61
N LEU A 368 9.80 12.18 -32.33
CA LEU A 368 9.02 12.50 -31.12
C LEU A 368 7.71 11.68 -31.07
N ALA A 369 6.99 11.63 -32.19
CA ALA A 369 5.82 10.79 -32.34
C ALA A 369 6.19 9.32 -32.08
N SER A 370 7.18 8.78 -32.79
CA SER A 370 7.59 7.38 -32.65
C SER A 370 7.94 6.98 -31.20
N MET A 371 8.63 7.84 -30.45
CA MET A 371 8.91 7.64 -29.02
C MET A 371 7.62 7.45 -28.20
N VAL A 372 6.65 8.35 -28.37
CA VAL A 372 5.39 8.29 -27.61
C VAL A 372 4.49 7.14 -28.05
N LEU A 373 4.44 6.89 -29.35
CA LEU A 373 3.67 5.80 -29.95
C LEU A 373 4.21 4.42 -29.51
N THR A 374 5.53 4.29 -29.33
CA THR A 374 6.18 3.11 -28.76
C THR A 374 5.93 2.99 -27.25
N GLY A 375 5.94 4.11 -26.51
CA GLY A 375 5.66 4.12 -25.07
C GLY A 375 4.28 3.63 -24.67
N ARG A 376 3.25 3.87 -25.50
CA ARG A 376 1.84 3.48 -25.23
C ARG A 376 1.59 1.99 -24.99
N SER A 377 2.56 1.10 -25.24
CA SER A 377 2.43 -0.32 -24.90
C SER A 377 2.63 -0.63 -23.41
N MET A 378 3.02 0.34 -22.58
CA MET A 378 3.20 0.17 -21.14
C MET A 378 2.65 1.39 -20.37
N SER A 379 1.88 1.12 -19.30
CA SER A 379 1.38 2.01 -18.23
C SER A 379 1.01 3.47 -18.58
N ASP A 380 -0.24 3.84 -18.30
CA ASP A 380 -0.92 4.98 -18.92
C ASP A 380 -0.42 6.39 -18.51
N ASP A 381 0.23 6.59 -17.35
CA ASP A 381 0.44 7.95 -16.82
C ASP A 381 1.56 8.76 -17.52
N MET A 382 2.75 8.19 -17.63
CA MET A 382 3.91 8.82 -18.28
C MET A 382 3.70 8.90 -19.78
N SER A 383 3.19 7.84 -20.39
CA SER A 383 2.80 7.83 -21.79
C SER A 383 1.76 8.92 -22.09
N ALA A 384 0.69 9.04 -21.29
CA ALA A 384 -0.31 10.11 -21.48
C ALA A 384 0.27 11.51 -21.26
N LYS A 385 1.16 11.70 -20.27
CA LYS A 385 1.85 12.98 -20.04
C LYS A 385 2.63 13.41 -21.28
N PHE A 386 3.46 12.53 -21.84
CA PHE A 386 4.25 12.86 -23.04
C PHE A 386 3.38 13.03 -24.29
N VAL A 387 2.30 12.25 -24.47
CA VAL A 387 1.30 12.52 -25.53
C VAL A 387 0.78 13.95 -25.41
N LYS A 388 0.38 14.37 -24.21
CA LYS A 388 -0.17 15.72 -23.99
C LYS A 388 0.87 16.81 -24.29
N ILE A 389 2.10 16.65 -23.82
CA ILE A 389 3.21 17.60 -24.06
C ILE A 389 3.42 17.80 -25.57
N ILE A 390 3.53 16.71 -26.33
CA ILE A 390 3.79 16.78 -27.77
C ILE A 390 2.60 17.34 -28.54
N LEU A 391 1.36 16.95 -28.20
CA LEU A 391 0.17 17.54 -28.82
C LEU A 391 0.10 19.05 -28.58
N ASN A 392 0.41 19.52 -27.36
CA ASN A 392 0.44 20.94 -27.04
C ASN A 392 1.55 21.68 -27.78
N LYS A 393 2.73 21.06 -27.92
CA LYS A 393 3.81 21.60 -28.77
C LYS A 393 3.33 21.81 -30.20
N TRP A 394 2.74 20.79 -30.82
CA TRP A 394 2.26 20.89 -32.21
C TRP A 394 1.17 21.94 -32.37
N LEU A 395 0.27 22.10 -31.39
CA LEU A 395 -0.72 23.17 -31.36
C LEU A 395 -0.07 24.55 -31.27
N GLY A 396 0.90 24.73 -30.37
CA GLY A 396 1.63 25.99 -30.22
C GLY A 396 2.41 26.39 -31.47
N GLU A 397 2.97 25.40 -32.17
CA GLU A 397 3.65 25.56 -33.46
C GLU A 397 2.69 25.65 -34.66
N LYS A 398 1.38 25.56 -34.42
CA LYS A 398 0.32 25.61 -35.45
C LYS A 398 0.49 24.55 -36.56
N LYS A 399 0.92 23.34 -36.20
CA LYS A 399 1.02 22.22 -37.15
C LYS A 399 -0.35 21.90 -37.73
N SER A 400 -0.41 21.64 -39.03
CA SER A 400 -1.65 21.28 -39.71
C SER A 400 -2.08 19.83 -39.41
N ALA A 401 -3.32 19.50 -39.76
CA ALA A 401 -3.80 18.12 -39.74
C ALA A 401 -2.97 17.22 -40.69
N ASP A 402 -2.50 17.77 -41.82
CA ASP A 402 -1.58 17.09 -42.74
C ASP A 402 -0.24 16.76 -42.07
N ASP A 403 0.38 17.73 -41.39
CA ASP A 403 1.68 17.53 -40.74
C ASP A 403 1.60 16.42 -39.68
N VAL A 404 0.58 16.48 -38.82
CA VAL A 404 0.42 15.48 -37.76
C VAL A 404 0.05 14.10 -38.32
N PHE A 405 -0.66 14.03 -39.45
CA PHE A 405 -0.84 12.77 -40.16
C PHE A 405 0.52 12.19 -40.58
N ASP A 406 1.39 13.02 -41.14
CA ASP A 406 2.73 12.59 -41.55
C ASP A 406 3.57 12.09 -40.37
N PHE A 407 3.40 12.69 -39.18
CA PHE A 407 4.16 12.29 -38.00
C PHE A 407 3.69 10.96 -37.41
N VAL A 408 2.39 10.66 -37.45
CA VAL A 408 1.81 9.53 -36.67
C VAL A 408 1.20 8.39 -37.50
N LEU A 409 0.83 8.63 -38.76
CA LEU A 409 0.05 7.68 -39.58
C LEU A 409 0.65 7.37 -40.95
N LYS A 410 1.62 8.15 -41.43
CA LYS A 410 2.23 7.98 -42.77
C LYS A 410 2.68 6.55 -43.06
N GLU A 411 3.36 5.94 -42.11
CA GLU A 411 3.91 4.58 -42.26
C GLU A 411 2.83 3.49 -42.28
N SER A 412 1.61 3.80 -41.83
CA SER A 412 0.48 2.87 -41.86
C SER A 412 -0.17 2.74 -43.25
N ARG A 413 0.15 3.61 -44.20
CA ARG A 413 -0.38 3.58 -45.59
C ARG A 413 -1.91 3.39 -45.63
N ASP A 414 -2.40 2.46 -46.44
CA ASP A 414 -3.81 2.06 -46.59
C ASP A 414 -4.43 1.54 -45.28
N GLN A 415 -3.61 1.15 -44.30
CA GLN A 415 -4.03 0.73 -42.97
C GLN A 415 -4.10 1.88 -41.97
N ALA A 416 -3.98 3.15 -42.39
CA ALA A 416 -3.97 4.31 -41.49
C ALA A 416 -5.20 4.39 -40.57
N LEU A 417 -6.40 4.04 -41.07
CA LEU A 417 -7.63 4.01 -40.26
C LEU A 417 -7.74 2.78 -39.36
N GLN A 418 -6.86 1.80 -39.49
CA GLN A 418 -6.78 0.64 -38.60
C GLN A 418 -5.63 0.79 -37.59
N SER A 419 -4.75 1.76 -37.82
CA SER A 419 -3.59 2.02 -36.98
C SER A 419 -3.97 2.22 -35.52
N ARG A 420 -3.18 1.62 -34.62
CA ARG A 420 -3.28 1.88 -33.18
C ARG A 420 -2.95 3.34 -32.81
N TYR A 421 -2.43 4.13 -33.75
CA TYR A 421 -2.04 5.52 -33.56
C TYR A 421 -3.09 6.54 -34.06
N LEU A 422 -4.16 6.06 -34.71
CA LEU A 422 -5.25 6.86 -35.27
C LEU A 422 -5.83 7.85 -34.27
N ASP A 423 -6.09 7.42 -33.05
CA ASP A 423 -6.73 8.22 -32.01
C ASP A 423 -5.93 9.49 -31.66
N THR A 424 -4.60 9.45 -31.84
CA THR A 424 -3.72 10.61 -31.66
C THR A 424 -4.02 11.68 -32.69
N TRP A 425 -4.10 11.28 -33.96
CA TRP A 425 -4.36 12.19 -35.06
C TRP A 425 -5.80 12.72 -34.98
N VAL A 426 -6.77 11.84 -34.74
CA VAL A 426 -8.19 12.22 -34.58
C VAL A 426 -8.36 13.24 -33.45
N SER A 427 -7.74 12.99 -32.30
CA SER A 427 -7.78 13.91 -31.16
C SER A 427 -7.11 15.25 -31.47
N TYR A 428 -6.00 15.24 -32.21
CA TYR A 428 -5.32 16.46 -32.64
C TYR A 428 -6.20 17.29 -33.57
N VAL A 429 -6.76 16.68 -34.62
CA VAL A 429 -7.61 17.39 -35.58
C VAL A 429 -8.84 17.98 -34.91
N LYS A 430 -9.49 17.25 -33.98
CA LYS A 430 -10.61 17.78 -33.19
C LYS A 430 -10.25 18.98 -32.31
N LYS A 431 -8.97 19.15 -31.94
CA LYS A 431 -8.51 20.33 -31.19
C LYS A 431 -8.24 21.54 -32.10
N VAL A 432 -7.71 21.29 -33.30
CA VAL A 432 -7.39 22.34 -34.28
C VAL A 432 -8.65 22.84 -35.00
N ASP A 433 -9.54 21.93 -35.37
CA ASP A 433 -10.81 22.22 -36.04
C ASP A 433 -11.98 21.76 -35.17
N LYS A 434 -12.64 22.73 -34.54
CA LYS A 434 -13.80 22.49 -33.67
C LYS A 434 -15.12 22.52 -34.43
N GLU A 435 -15.13 23.02 -35.66
CA GLU A 435 -16.36 23.24 -36.43
C GLU A 435 -16.62 22.06 -37.37
N GLU A 436 -15.63 21.66 -38.17
CA GLU A 436 -15.77 20.60 -39.17
C GLU A 436 -14.61 19.57 -39.12
N PRO A 437 -14.25 19.00 -37.96
CA PRO A 437 -13.08 18.13 -37.82
C PRO A 437 -13.08 16.93 -38.77
N TYR A 438 -14.25 16.33 -39.01
CA TYR A 438 -14.37 15.17 -39.92
C TYR A 438 -14.13 15.55 -41.38
N LYS A 439 -14.56 16.76 -41.80
CA LYS A 439 -14.27 17.28 -43.13
C LYS A 439 -12.78 17.53 -43.29
N THR A 440 -12.13 18.12 -42.29
CA THR A 440 -10.68 18.30 -42.28
C THR A 440 -9.96 16.96 -42.36
N MET A 441 -10.36 15.96 -41.57
CA MET A 441 -9.81 14.59 -41.66
C MET A 441 -10.01 13.99 -43.05
N PHE A 442 -11.21 14.09 -43.62
CA PHE A 442 -11.52 13.58 -44.94
C PHE A 442 -10.65 14.23 -46.02
N LEU A 443 -10.47 15.56 -45.99
CA LEU A 443 -9.63 16.26 -46.97
C LEU A 443 -8.16 15.82 -46.89
N VAL A 444 -7.63 15.59 -45.69
CA VAL A 444 -6.27 15.05 -45.51
C VAL A 444 -6.15 13.65 -46.13
N LEU A 445 -7.14 12.78 -45.93
CA LEU A 445 -7.15 11.44 -46.52
C LEU A 445 -7.31 11.49 -48.03
N GLN A 446 -8.24 12.31 -48.55
CA GLN A 446 -8.51 12.50 -49.98
C GLN A 446 -7.29 12.99 -50.76
N LYS A 447 -6.43 13.77 -50.13
CA LYS A 447 -5.18 14.24 -50.73
C LYS A 447 -4.10 13.15 -50.84
N ARG A 448 -4.20 12.08 -50.04
CA ARG A 448 -3.12 11.08 -49.84
C ARG A 448 -3.40 9.74 -50.49
N PHE A 449 -4.66 9.37 -50.61
CA PHE A 449 -5.10 8.08 -51.14
C PHE A 449 -5.94 8.30 -52.38
N ASP A 450 -5.83 7.41 -53.36
CA ASP A 450 -6.69 7.48 -54.52
C ASP A 450 -8.15 7.18 -54.15
N GLU A 451 -9.09 7.50 -55.05
CA GLU A 451 -10.52 7.39 -54.76
C GLU A 451 -10.96 5.94 -54.46
N THR A 452 -10.35 4.95 -55.09
CA THR A 452 -10.71 3.53 -54.90
C THR A 452 -10.18 3.04 -53.57
N GLU A 453 -8.92 3.33 -53.27
CA GLU A 453 -8.27 3.01 -52.01
C GLU A 453 -8.98 3.68 -50.83
N LEU A 454 -9.26 4.98 -50.93
CA LEU A 454 -9.96 5.73 -49.89
C LEU A 454 -11.35 5.14 -49.62
N LYS A 455 -12.14 4.83 -50.66
CA LYS A 455 -13.45 4.18 -50.47
C LYS A 455 -13.33 2.88 -49.69
N TYR A 456 -12.36 2.05 -50.07
CA TYR A 456 -12.10 0.78 -49.38
C TYR A 456 -11.73 1.02 -47.90
N MET A 457 -10.82 1.94 -47.62
CA MET A 457 -10.40 2.30 -46.26
C MET A 457 -11.58 2.78 -45.40
N LEU A 458 -12.42 3.66 -45.96
CA LEU A 458 -13.58 4.22 -45.25
C LEU A 458 -14.64 3.15 -44.96
N SER A 459 -14.93 2.27 -45.92
CA SER A 459 -15.85 1.14 -45.72
C SER A 459 -15.33 0.17 -44.67
N HIS A 460 -14.05 -0.20 -44.70
CA HIS A 460 -13.46 -1.08 -43.69
C HIS A 460 -13.49 -0.44 -42.30
N ALA A 461 -13.23 0.87 -42.21
CA ALA A 461 -13.33 1.59 -40.95
C ALA A 461 -14.76 1.59 -40.39
N ALA A 462 -15.78 1.70 -41.25
CA ALA A 462 -17.19 1.68 -40.89
C ALA A 462 -17.69 0.28 -40.45
N GLU A 463 -17.09 -0.79 -40.96
CA GLU A 463 -17.41 -2.17 -40.56
C GLU A 463 -16.69 -2.63 -39.28
N SER A 464 -15.62 -1.95 -38.89
CA SER A 464 -14.84 -2.25 -37.69
C SER A 464 -15.47 -1.57 -36.45
N SER A 465 -15.79 -2.37 -35.42
CA SER A 465 -16.39 -1.87 -34.18
C SER A 465 -15.57 -0.78 -33.46
N ARG A 466 -14.23 -0.77 -33.62
CA ARG A 466 -13.36 0.26 -33.03
C ARG A 466 -13.51 1.62 -33.72
N THR A 467 -13.81 1.61 -35.01
CA THR A 467 -13.71 2.78 -35.89
C THR A 467 -15.02 3.12 -36.58
N GLU A 468 -16.09 2.39 -36.30
CA GLU A 468 -17.39 2.46 -36.95
C GLU A 468 -17.89 3.90 -37.07
N GLU A 469 -17.98 4.62 -35.94
CA GLU A 469 -18.45 6.01 -35.96
C GLU A 469 -17.57 6.89 -36.85
N LEU A 470 -16.25 6.80 -36.71
CA LEU A 470 -15.33 7.60 -37.52
C LEU A 470 -15.46 7.27 -39.01
N GLY A 471 -15.53 5.98 -39.35
CA GLY A 471 -15.71 5.49 -40.72
C GLY A 471 -16.97 6.07 -41.34
N TRP A 472 -18.11 5.96 -40.66
CA TRP A 472 -19.37 6.50 -41.14
C TRP A 472 -19.37 8.03 -41.25
N ARG A 473 -18.75 8.75 -40.32
CA ARG A 473 -18.59 10.22 -40.42
C ARG A 473 -17.78 10.60 -41.65
N LEU A 474 -16.68 9.90 -41.92
CA LEU A 474 -15.83 10.16 -43.09
C LEU A 474 -16.52 9.75 -44.41
N ILE A 475 -17.31 8.67 -44.42
CA ILE A 475 -18.15 8.29 -45.56
C ILE A 475 -19.17 9.42 -45.86
N GLN A 476 -19.76 10.02 -44.84
CA GLN A 476 -20.66 11.16 -45.03
C GLN A 476 -19.93 12.35 -45.68
N GLU A 477 -18.71 12.69 -45.23
CA GLU A 477 -17.91 13.75 -45.86
C GLU A 477 -17.57 13.43 -47.32
N MET A 478 -17.29 12.15 -47.62
CA MET A 478 -17.08 11.69 -49.00
C MET A 478 -18.33 11.92 -49.87
N TRP A 479 -19.51 11.57 -49.39
CA TRP A 479 -20.77 11.82 -50.09
C TRP A 479 -21.03 13.32 -50.29
N LEU A 480 -20.74 14.14 -49.30
CA LEU A 480 -20.89 15.60 -49.39
C LEU A 480 -19.94 16.20 -50.43
N SER A 481 -18.68 15.76 -50.44
CA SER A 481 -17.67 16.18 -51.43
C SER A 481 -18.07 15.79 -52.85
N GLY A 482 -18.61 14.57 -53.03
CA GLY A 482 -19.14 14.08 -54.30
C GLY A 482 -20.52 14.63 -54.69
N LYS A 483 -21.14 15.47 -53.84
CA LYS A 483 -22.52 15.97 -54.01
C LYS A 483 -23.56 14.85 -54.23
N GLU A 484 -23.36 13.72 -53.55
CA GLU A 484 -24.24 12.56 -53.65
C GLU A 484 -25.69 12.95 -53.27
N SER A 485 -26.64 12.53 -54.10
CA SER A 485 -28.03 12.98 -53.99
C SER A 485 -28.71 12.44 -52.73
N ALA A 486 -29.71 13.16 -52.23
CA ALA A 486 -30.51 12.73 -51.08
C ALA A 486 -31.11 11.32 -51.30
N GLN A 487 -31.57 11.02 -52.52
CA GLN A 487 -32.13 9.71 -52.87
C GLN A 487 -31.07 8.61 -52.82
N ASN A 488 -29.90 8.85 -53.39
CA ASN A 488 -28.83 7.85 -53.44
C ASN A 488 -28.30 7.52 -52.04
N VAL A 489 -28.07 8.53 -51.19
CA VAL A 489 -27.67 8.30 -49.79
C VAL A 489 -28.75 7.53 -49.02
N PHE A 490 -30.03 7.83 -49.27
CA PHE A 490 -31.14 7.10 -48.66
C PHE A 490 -31.09 5.59 -48.97
N SER A 491 -30.86 5.23 -50.24
CA SER A 491 -30.71 3.83 -50.67
C SER A 491 -29.40 3.18 -50.20
N ARG A 492 -28.30 3.93 -50.12
CA ARG A 492 -27.01 3.43 -49.59
C ARG A 492 -27.08 3.08 -48.11
N LEU A 493 -27.88 3.82 -47.34
CA LEU A 493 -28.19 3.53 -45.95
C LEU A 493 -29.33 2.49 -45.79
N HIS A 494 -29.77 1.88 -46.89
CA HIS A 494 -30.85 0.88 -46.94
C HIS A 494 -32.20 1.35 -46.35
N LEU A 495 -32.40 2.67 -46.23
CA LEU A 495 -33.62 3.28 -45.68
C LEU A 495 -34.83 3.12 -46.62
N ASP A 496 -34.59 2.71 -47.86
CA ASP A 496 -35.62 2.33 -48.83
C ASP A 496 -36.22 0.95 -48.58
N ARG A 497 -35.59 0.12 -47.72
CA ARG A 497 -36.02 -1.27 -47.46
C ARG A 497 -36.68 -1.49 -46.09
N VAL A 498 -36.62 -0.50 -45.20
CA VAL A 498 -37.05 -0.61 -43.78
C VAL A 498 -38.55 -0.42 -43.56
N GLY A 499 -39.26 0.09 -44.58
CA GLY A 499 -40.72 0.26 -44.56
C GLY A 499 -41.22 1.12 -43.40
N SER A 500 -42.27 0.66 -42.70
CA SER A 500 -42.93 1.41 -41.63
C SER A 500 -42.05 1.69 -40.41
N THR A 501 -40.87 1.06 -40.31
CA THR A 501 -39.92 1.27 -39.22
C THR A 501 -38.90 2.37 -39.48
N LEU A 502 -38.99 3.08 -40.61
CA LEU A 502 -38.04 4.12 -41.03
C LEU A 502 -37.61 5.10 -39.92
N PHE A 503 -38.56 5.66 -39.19
CA PHE A 503 -38.29 6.65 -38.14
C PHE A 503 -37.62 6.04 -36.89
N LYS A 504 -37.52 4.72 -36.81
CA LYS A 504 -36.80 4.00 -35.75
C LYS A 504 -35.39 3.60 -36.16
N GLN A 505 -34.99 3.85 -37.40
CA GLN A 505 -33.67 3.45 -37.91
C GLN A 505 -32.60 4.43 -37.45
N PRO A 506 -31.48 3.93 -36.89
CA PRO A 506 -30.39 4.79 -36.42
C PRO A 506 -29.77 5.63 -37.56
N ASP A 507 -29.71 5.07 -38.78
CA ASP A 507 -29.10 5.71 -39.95
C ASP A 507 -29.91 6.89 -40.52
N LEU A 508 -31.18 7.02 -40.12
CA LEU A 508 -32.03 8.13 -40.56
C LEU A 508 -31.43 9.47 -40.14
N ALA A 509 -30.82 9.55 -38.96
CA ALA A 509 -30.17 10.76 -38.48
C ALA A 509 -29.00 11.19 -39.37
N MET A 510 -28.20 10.23 -39.87
CA MET A 510 -27.12 10.48 -40.81
C MET A 510 -27.65 11.01 -42.14
N TRP A 511 -28.70 10.40 -42.67
CA TRP A 511 -29.34 10.88 -43.89
C TRP A 511 -29.88 12.31 -43.76
N ILE A 512 -30.61 12.60 -42.66
CA ILE A 512 -31.12 13.96 -42.38
C ILE A 512 -29.96 14.96 -42.31
N SER A 513 -28.89 14.60 -41.60
CA SER A 513 -27.69 15.43 -41.49
C SER A 513 -27.06 15.68 -42.87
N HIS A 514 -26.92 14.65 -43.71
CA HIS A 514 -26.37 14.77 -45.06
C HIS A 514 -27.17 15.74 -45.92
N VAL A 515 -28.50 15.56 -46.00
CA VAL A 515 -29.36 16.40 -46.85
C VAL A 515 -29.38 17.85 -46.34
N THR A 516 -29.35 18.04 -45.03
CA THR A 516 -29.25 19.38 -44.42
C THR A 516 -27.94 20.08 -44.79
N ARG A 517 -26.82 19.37 -44.74
CA ARG A 517 -25.50 19.93 -45.06
C ARG A 517 -25.31 20.13 -46.57
N LEU A 518 -25.94 19.31 -47.40
CA LEU A 518 -25.90 19.42 -48.86
C LEU A 518 -26.65 20.65 -49.38
N ASP A 519 -27.81 20.98 -48.80
CA ASP A 519 -28.61 22.14 -49.16
C ASP A 519 -29.53 22.57 -48.01
N ALA A 520 -29.01 23.33 -47.06
CA ALA A 520 -29.75 23.76 -45.88
C ALA A 520 -31.04 24.53 -46.20
N LYS A 521 -31.07 25.27 -47.33
CA LYS A 521 -32.24 26.08 -47.73
C LYS A 521 -33.40 25.23 -48.22
N ASN A 522 -33.12 24.11 -48.88
CA ASN A 522 -34.14 23.22 -49.44
C ASN A 522 -34.18 21.84 -48.78
N ALA A 523 -33.47 21.65 -47.67
CA ALA A 523 -33.29 20.37 -46.99
C ALA A 523 -34.62 19.64 -46.77
N ASP A 524 -35.57 20.32 -46.11
CA ASP A 524 -36.86 19.72 -45.77
C ASP A 524 -37.68 19.35 -47.02
N LYS A 525 -37.62 20.18 -48.09
CA LYS A 525 -38.28 19.89 -49.37
C LYS A 525 -37.69 18.67 -50.05
N LYS A 526 -36.34 18.56 -50.07
CA LYS A 526 -35.63 17.42 -50.65
C LYS A 526 -35.89 16.13 -49.87
N MET A 527 -35.86 16.20 -48.54
CA MET A 527 -36.20 15.06 -47.69
C MET A 527 -37.62 14.58 -47.95
N LEU A 528 -38.58 15.49 -47.99
CA LEU A 528 -39.98 15.15 -48.27
C LEU A 528 -40.15 14.48 -49.65
N ALA A 529 -39.48 15.01 -50.69
CA ALA A 529 -39.55 14.44 -52.03
C ALA A 529 -39.01 13.00 -52.09
N VAL A 530 -37.90 12.72 -51.41
CA VAL A 530 -37.34 11.36 -51.27
C VAL A 530 -38.34 10.45 -50.55
N LEU A 531 -38.90 10.88 -49.42
CA LEU A 531 -39.89 10.09 -48.67
C LEU A 531 -41.15 9.79 -49.51
N GLN A 532 -41.62 10.76 -50.30
CA GLN A 532 -42.78 10.60 -51.19
C GLN A 532 -42.51 9.64 -52.37
N SER A 533 -41.24 9.37 -52.71
CA SER A 533 -40.90 8.38 -53.74
C SER A 533 -41.07 6.93 -53.28
N PHE A 534 -41.05 6.68 -51.96
CA PHE A 534 -41.14 5.34 -51.37
C PHE A 534 -42.45 5.10 -50.59
N TYR A 535 -43.09 6.15 -50.09
CA TYR A 535 -44.28 6.03 -49.26
C TYR A 535 -45.44 6.81 -49.86
N SER A 536 -46.61 6.16 -49.97
CA SER A 536 -47.83 6.88 -50.30
C SER A 536 -48.11 7.94 -49.25
N LYS A 537 -48.80 9.03 -49.65
CA LYS A 537 -49.18 10.12 -48.75
C LYS A 537 -49.87 9.61 -47.46
N LYS A 538 -50.78 8.65 -47.58
CA LYS A 538 -51.50 8.05 -46.44
C LYS A 538 -50.55 7.29 -45.49
N GLN A 539 -49.59 6.55 -46.04
CA GLN A 539 -48.60 5.83 -45.23
C GLN A 539 -47.68 6.82 -44.51
N LEU A 540 -47.17 7.83 -45.24
CA LEU A 540 -46.26 8.82 -44.68
C LEU A 540 -46.92 9.65 -43.56
N THR A 541 -48.18 10.07 -43.72
CA THR A 541 -48.93 10.75 -42.65
C THR A 541 -49.01 9.88 -41.39
N LYS A 542 -49.37 8.60 -41.52
CA LYS A 542 -49.46 7.68 -40.38
C LYS A 542 -48.10 7.50 -39.69
N MET A 543 -47.03 7.37 -40.47
CA MET A 543 -45.67 7.21 -39.94
C MET A 543 -45.19 8.47 -39.22
N LEU A 544 -45.46 9.66 -39.77
CA LEU A 544 -45.12 10.95 -39.17
C LEU A 544 -45.91 11.19 -37.87
N SER A 545 -47.20 10.88 -37.83
CA SER A 545 -47.99 10.97 -36.60
C SER A 545 -47.43 10.07 -35.50
N ALA A 546 -47.06 8.82 -35.83
CA ALA A 546 -46.43 7.92 -34.87
C ALA A 546 -45.05 8.43 -34.39
N ALA A 547 -44.26 9.02 -35.29
CA ALA A 547 -42.96 9.59 -34.95
C ALA A 547 -43.04 10.90 -34.13
N LYS A 548 -44.20 11.55 -34.06
CA LYS A 548 -44.42 12.74 -33.20
C LYS A 548 -44.64 12.40 -31.73
N GLU A 549 -45.05 11.17 -31.45
CA GLU A 549 -45.23 10.64 -30.09
C GLU A 549 -43.91 10.17 -29.45
N VAL A 550 -42.81 10.22 -30.19
CA VAL A 550 -41.45 9.87 -29.73
C VAL A 550 -40.60 11.13 -29.71
N ASP A 551 -40.09 11.51 -28.54
CA ASP A 551 -39.41 12.80 -28.33
C ASP A 551 -38.22 13.01 -29.26
N GLU A 552 -37.44 11.95 -29.54
CA GLU A 552 -36.26 12.00 -30.41
C GLU A 552 -36.60 12.35 -31.87
N THR A 553 -37.76 11.90 -32.36
CA THR A 553 -38.17 12.09 -33.77
C THR A 553 -39.19 13.21 -33.96
N LYS A 554 -39.77 13.72 -32.87
CA LYS A 554 -40.88 14.68 -32.89
C LYS A 554 -40.59 15.94 -33.68
N ALA A 555 -39.41 16.53 -33.51
CA ALA A 555 -39.03 17.75 -34.20
C ALA A 555 -38.95 17.55 -35.71
N PHE A 556 -38.29 16.47 -36.15
CA PHE A 556 -38.18 16.14 -37.58
C PHE A 556 -39.55 15.79 -38.18
N ALA A 557 -40.32 14.94 -37.49
CA ALA A 557 -41.64 14.51 -37.94
C ALA A 557 -42.60 15.70 -38.09
N THR A 558 -42.57 16.65 -37.14
CA THR A 558 -43.38 17.87 -37.21
C THR A 558 -42.97 18.76 -38.40
N ARG A 559 -41.68 18.91 -38.68
CA ARG A 559 -41.21 19.65 -39.88
C ARG A 559 -41.68 18.98 -41.16
N MET A 560 -41.50 17.67 -41.28
CA MET A 560 -41.90 16.91 -42.47
C MET A 560 -43.43 16.94 -42.68
N GLU A 561 -44.22 16.84 -41.61
CA GLU A 561 -45.68 16.96 -41.67
C GLU A 561 -46.12 18.34 -42.14
N LYS A 562 -45.51 19.41 -41.62
CA LYS A 562 -45.78 20.79 -42.07
C LYS A 562 -45.50 20.95 -43.57
N HIS A 563 -44.37 20.44 -44.06
CA HIS A 563 -44.05 20.49 -45.49
C HIS A 563 -44.98 19.62 -46.35
N LEU A 564 -45.44 18.48 -45.84
CA LEU A 564 -46.43 17.60 -46.48
C LEU A 564 -47.83 18.25 -46.57
N LEU A 565 -48.15 19.18 -45.67
CA LEU A 565 -49.36 20.00 -45.71
C LEU A 565 -49.22 21.17 -46.68
N LEU A 566 -48.07 21.85 -46.69
CA LEU A 566 -47.81 22.97 -47.61
C LEU A 566 -47.73 22.54 -49.09
N SER A 567 -47.30 21.31 -49.38
CA SER A 567 -47.34 20.75 -50.73
C SER A 567 -48.78 20.46 -51.23
N GLN A 568 -49.82 20.78 -50.44
CA GLN A 568 -51.23 20.56 -50.76
C GLN A 568 -51.93 21.79 -51.34
N GLY A 569 -51.23 22.92 -51.50
CA GLY A 569 -51.86 24.17 -51.93
C GLY A 569 -52.92 24.67 -50.93
N LYS A 570 -52.68 24.46 -49.63
CA LYS A 570 -53.44 25.04 -48.51
C LYS A 570 -52.53 25.84 -47.61
#